data_AF-A0A0D6MB41-F1
#
_entry.id   AF-A0A0D6MB41-F1
#
_cell.length_a   1.000
_cell.length_b   1.000
_cell.length_c   1.000
_cell.angle_alpha   90.00
_cell.angle_beta   90.00
_cell.angle_gamma   90.00
#
_symmetry.space_group_name_H-M   'P 1'
#
loop_
_entity.id
_entity.type
_entity.pdbx_description
1 polymer ?
#
loop_
_entity_poly.entity_id
_entity_poly.type
_entity_poly.pdbx_seq_one_letter_code
_entity_poly.pdbx_strand_id
1 'polypeptide(L)'
;MTFDGMVTMSVIVKKTISEFTLNALNLNITSLELRDLLQRPVAVKETKMYNKIHQFTIVLTEPQRAGTVLRLSMKYTGLINSYFDGGLYYTHYMDLKGELQCFT
;
A
#
# COMPACT_ATOMS: atom_id res chain seq x y z
N MET A 1 0.33 -17.40 3.72
CA MET A 1 1.20 -17.25 2.54
C MET A 1 1.39 -15.77 2.28
N THR A 2 2.47 -15.35 1.65
CA THR A 2 2.74 -13.92 1.37
C THR A 2 2.92 -13.69 -0.13
N PHE A 3 2.75 -12.43 -0.54
CA PHE A 3 3.09 -11.97 -1.88
C PHE A 3 3.83 -10.65 -1.79
N ASP A 4 4.73 -10.39 -2.75
CA ASP A 4 5.38 -9.09 -2.89
C ASP A 4 4.63 -8.25 -3.92
N GLY A 5 4.44 -6.98 -3.61
CA GLY A 5 3.71 -6.02 -4.41
C GLY A 5 4.47 -4.72 -4.58
N MET A 6 4.21 -4.07 -5.71
CA MET A 6 4.64 -2.71 -5.98
C MET A 6 3.46 -1.92 -6.53
N VAL A 7 3.21 -0.75 -5.97
CA VAL A 7 2.19 0.19 -6.46
C VAL A 7 2.82 1.52 -6.77
N THR A 8 2.36 2.16 -7.85
CA THR A 8 2.68 3.54 -8.17
C THR A 8 1.38 4.27 -8.46
N MET A 9 1.14 5.38 -7.79
CA MET A 9 -0.09 6.16 -7.93
C MET A 9 0.20 7.66 -7.96
N SER A 10 -0.63 8.39 -8.69
CA SER A 10 -0.64 9.86 -8.69
C SER A 10 -1.61 10.39 -7.64
N VAL A 11 -1.14 11.27 -6.77
CA VAL A 11 -1.92 11.93 -5.71
C VAL A 11 -2.06 13.40 -6.06
N ILE A 12 -3.30 13.88 -6.16
CA ILE A 12 -3.61 15.29 -6.44
C ILE A 12 -4.05 15.96 -5.13
N VAL A 13 -3.26 16.91 -4.66
CA VAL A 13 -3.51 17.65 -3.42
C VAL A 13 -4.62 18.68 -3.67
N LYS A 14 -5.78 18.53 -3.03
CA LYS A 14 -6.94 19.43 -3.23
C LYS A 14 -6.99 20.62 -2.28
N LYS A 15 -6.32 20.52 -1.13
CA LYS A 15 -6.15 21.58 -0.13
C LYS A 15 -4.75 21.45 0.48
N THR A 16 -4.22 22.49 1.10
CA THR A 16 -2.90 22.37 1.76
C THR A 16 -2.93 21.26 2.82
N ILE A 17 -1.97 20.35 2.75
CA ILE A 17 -1.85 19.19 3.66
C ILE A 17 -0.44 19.06 4.21
N SER A 18 -0.33 18.58 5.45
CA SER A 18 0.94 18.13 6.05
C SER A 18 1.04 16.61 6.14
N GLU A 19 -0.07 15.91 5.88
CA GLU A 19 -0.15 14.46 5.88
C GLU A 19 -1.30 13.99 4.99
N PHE A 20 -1.23 12.73 4.55
CA PHE A 20 -2.35 12.06 3.91
C PHE A 20 -2.39 10.57 4.29
N THR A 21 -3.58 9.99 4.21
CA THR A 21 -3.85 8.63 4.69
C THR A 21 -4.45 7.78 3.58
N LEU A 22 -4.00 6.53 3.50
CA LEU A 22 -4.49 5.50 2.59
C LEU A 22 -5.08 4.34 3.40
N ASN A 23 -5.96 3.56 2.78
CA ASN A 23 -6.36 2.27 3.34
C ASN A 23 -5.21 1.28 3.14
N ALA A 24 -4.88 0.54 4.19
CA ALA A 24 -3.86 -0.52 4.17
C ALA A 24 -4.24 -1.59 5.21
N LEU A 25 -4.46 -2.82 4.73
CA LEU A 25 -4.76 -3.98 5.57
C LEU A 25 -3.81 -5.11 5.21
N ASN A 26 -3.19 -5.73 6.22
CA ASN A 26 -2.28 -6.86 6.06
C ASN A 26 -1.11 -6.61 5.09
N LEU A 27 -0.64 -5.35 5.03
CA LEU A 27 0.50 -4.93 4.24
C LEU A 27 1.66 -4.52 5.15
N ASN A 28 2.84 -5.04 4.86
CA ASN A 28 4.10 -4.56 5.41
C ASN A 28 4.82 -3.72 4.34
N ILE A 29 4.84 -2.39 4.51
CA ILE A 29 5.47 -1.47 3.57
C ILE A 29 6.99 -1.51 3.77
N THR A 30 7.72 -1.98 2.75
CA THR A 30 9.19 -2.16 2.81
C THR A 30 9.94 -0.99 2.20
N SER A 31 9.31 -0.25 1.29
CA SER A 31 9.88 0.95 0.68
C SER A 31 8.78 1.91 0.30
N LEU A 32 9.05 3.20 0.48
CA LEU A 32 8.20 4.29 0.06
C LEU A 32 9.05 5.39 -0.56
N GLU A 33 8.59 5.86 -1.71
CA GLU A 33 9.17 6.99 -2.41
C GLU A 33 8.05 7.95 -2.82
N LEU A 34 8.27 9.24 -2.56
CA LEU A 34 7.36 10.30 -2.95
C LEU A 34 8.11 11.31 -3.81
N ARG A 35 7.58 11.59 -5.00
CA ARG A 35 8.15 12.56 -5.93
C ARG A 35 7.10 13.57 -6.37
N ASP A 36 7.52 14.75 -6.78
CA ASP A 36 6.63 15.72 -7.42
C ASP A 36 6.48 15.45 -8.92
N LEU A 37 5.70 16.30 -9.60
CA LEU A 37 5.49 16.22 -11.05
C LEU A 37 6.79 16.27 -11.88
N LEU A 38 7.83 16.95 -11.37
CA LEU A 38 9.14 17.07 -12.00
C LEU A 38 10.10 15.93 -11.59
N GLN A 39 9.58 14.87 -10.95
CA GLN A 39 10.33 13.74 -10.41
C GLN A 39 11.34 14.13 -9.31
N ARG A 40 11.19 15.27 -8.65
CA ARG A 40 12.05 15.66 -7.52
C ARG A 40 11.56 14.95 -6.26
N PRO A 41 12.45 14.44 -5.39
CA PRO A 41 12.06 13.78 -4.16
C PRO A 41 11.34 14.76 -3.23
N VAL A 42 10.24 14.32 -2.64
CA VAL A 42 9.49 15.04 -1.60
C VAL A 42 9.78 14.37 -0.27
N ALA A 43 10.30 15.14 0.69
CA ALA A 43 10.71 14.61 1.98
C ALA A 43 9.51 14.14 2.82
N VAL A 44 9.59 12.88 3.28
CA VAL A 44 8.66 12.27 4.22
C VAL A 44 9.30 12.31 5.60
N LYS A 45 8.58 12.88 6.58
CA LYS A 45 9.03 12.98 7.97
C LYS A 45 8.92 11.65 8.68
N GLU A 46 7.75 11.02 8.57
CA GLU A 46 7.45 9.73 9.19
C GLU A 46 6.26 9.06 8.50
N THR A 47 6.10 7.77 8.75
CA THR A 47 4.92 6.99 8.34
C THR A 47 4.31 6.29 9.53
N LYS A 48 2.98 6.17 9.57
CA LYS A 48 2.25 5.53 10.67
C LYS A 48 1.30 4.48 10.13
N MET A 49 1.37 3.28 10.69
CA MET A 49 0.42 2.21 10.40
C MET A 49 -0.56 2.06 11.57
N TYR A 50 -1.84 2.23 11.30
CA TYR A 50 -2.94 2.11 12.26
C TYR A 50 -3.71 0.82 12.02
N ASN A 51 -3.15 -0.30 12.50
CA ASN A 51 -3.68 -1.65 12.24
C ASN A 51 -5.15 -1.84 12.62
N LYS A 52 -5.64 -1.17 13.68
CA LYS A 52 -7.02 -1.31 14.17
C LYS A 52 -8.08 -0.74 13.21
N ILE A 53 -7.70 0.26 12.41
CA ILE A 53 -8.59 0.95 11.48
C ILE A 53 -8.12 0.80 10.02
N HIS A 54 -7.11 -0.05 9.80
CA HIS A 54 -6.58 -0.40 8.49
C HIS A 54 -6.13 0.82 7.67
N GLN A 55 -5.38 1.72 8.31
CA GLN A 55 -4.91 2.97 7.69
C GLN A 55 -3.39 3.10 7.73
N PHE A 56 -2.84 3.67 6.66
CA PHE A 56 -1.44 4.04 6.53
C PHE A 56 -1.33 5.53 6.25
N THR A 57 -0.70 6.28 7.15
CA THR A 57 -0.53 7.73 7.06
C THR A 57 0.91 8.08 6.74
N ILE A 58 1.10 9.01 5.81
CA ILE A 58 2.38 9.56 5.41
C ILE A 58 2.42 11.02 5.86
N VAL A 59 3.36 11.36 6.75
CA VAL A 59 3.54 12.72 7.27
C VAL A 59 4.69 13.37 6.51
N LEU A 60 4.43 14.56 5.97
CA LEU A 60 5.35 15.28 5.10
C LEU A 60 6.23 16.22 5.93
N THR A 61 7.49 16.38 5.55
CA THR A 61 8.39 17.34 6.20
C THR A 61 7.93 18.77 5.94
N GLU A 62 7.47 19.04 4.72
CA GLU A 62 6.92 20.35 4.32
C GLU A 62 5.48 20.21 3.80
N PRO A 63 4.57 21.11 4.21
CA PRO A 63 3.20 21.08 3.72
C PRO A 63 3.11 21.23 2.20
N GLN A 64 2.28 20.40 1.57
CA GLN A 64 2.03 20.44 0.14
C GLN A 64 0.81 21.29 -0.15
N ARG A 65 0.94 22.23 -1.10
CA ARG A 65 -0.13 23.18 -1.43
C ARG A 65 -1.20 22.54 -2.32
N ALA A 66 -2.40 23.11 -2.30
CA ALA A 66 -3.45 22.77 -3.25
C ALA A 66 -2.94 22.87 -4.70
N GLY A 67 -3.34 21.91 -5.55
CA GLY A 67 -2.90 21.79 -6.93
C GLY A 67 -1.62 20.97 -7.13
N THR A 68 -0.87 20.66 -6.06
CA THR A 68 0.34 19.82 -6.17
C THR A 68 -0.03 18.42 -6.64
N VAL A 69 0.75 17.88 -7.58
CA VAL A 69 0.66 16.49 -8.02
C VAL A 69 1.90 15.75 -7.52
N LEU A 70 1.66 14.67 -6.78
CA LEU A 70 2.69 13.81 -6.22
C LEU A 70 2.60 12.44 -6.87
N ARG A 71 3.73 11.78 -7.06
CA ARG A 71 3.84 10.38 -7.44
C ARG A 71 4.31 9.60 -6.23
N LEU A 72 3.43 8.75 -5.69
CA LEU A 72 3.74 7.82 -4.62
C LEU A 72 4.09 6.47 -5.24
N SER A 73 5.25 5.93 -4.88
CA SER A 73 5.66 4.57 -5.20
C SER A 73 5.92 3.82 -3.90
N MET A 74 5.31 2.64 -3.74
CA MET A 74 5.48 1.80 -2.56
C MET A 74 5.79 0.37 -2.97
N LYS A 75 6.71 -0.27 -2.26
CA LYS A 75 6.90 -1.72 -2.27
C LYS A 75 6.44 -2.27 -0.94
N TYR A 76 5.84 -3.45 -0.96
CA TYR A 76 5.29 -4.07 0.23
C TYR A 76 5.24 -5.59 0.08
N THR A 77 5.21 -6.26 1.22
CA THR A 77 4.82 -7.67 1.31
C THR A 77 3.41 -7.73 1.92
N GLY A 78 2.49 -8.41 1.25
CA GLY A 78 1.12 -8.61 1.72
C GLY A 78 0.85 -10.05 2.14
N LEU A 79 -0.16 -10.24 2.99
CA LEU A 79 -0.68 -11.58 3.30
C LEU A 79 -1.66 -12.04 2.21
N ILE A 80 -1.51 -13.28 1.77
CA ILE A 80 -2.57 -14.01 1.06
C ILE A 80 -3.42 -14.67 2.15
N ASN A 81 -4.65 -14.18 2.28
CA ASN A 81 -5.56 -14.56 3.35
C ASN A 81 -6.25 -15.90 3.09
N SER A 82 -6.93 -16.41 4.11
CA SER A 82 -7.97 -17.42 3.92
C SER A 82 -9.13 -16.81 3.12
N TYR A 83 -9.83 -17.61 2.32
CA TYR A 83 -10.97 -17.12 1.53
C TYR A 83 -12.11 -16.56 2.40
N PHE A 84 -12.18 -16.94 3.68
CA PHE A 84 -13.14 -16.40 4.64
C PHE A 84 -12.86 -14.94 5.06
N ASP A 85 -11.62 -14.48 4.96
CA ASP A 85 -11.21 -13.14 5.40
C ASP A 85 -11.25 -12.11 4.25
N GLY A 86 -11.42 -12.57 3.00
CA GLY A 86 -11.48 -11.73 1.80
C GLY A 86 -10.13 -11.10 1.41
N GLY A 87 -10.16 -10.21 0.40
CA GLY A 87 -8.96 -9.57 -0.16
C GLY A 87 -8.27 -10.44 -1.21
N LEU A 88 -6.93 -10.50 -1.17
CA LEU A 88 -6.19 -11.52 -1.93
C LEU A 88 -6.14 -12.78 -1.07
N TYR A 89 -6.70 -13.87 -1.56
CA TYR A 89 -6.83 -15.12 -0.81
C TYR A 89 -6.43 -16.31 -1.67
N TYR A 90 -6.11 -17.42 -1.01
CA TYR A 90 -5.88 -18.68 -1.68
C TYR A 90 -7.13 -19.57 -1.60
N THR A 91 -7.29 -20.43 -2.60
CA THR A 91 -8.26 -21.52 -2.60
C THR A 91 -7.55 -22.82 -2.96
N HIS A 92 -8.23 -23.95 -2.84
CA HIS A 92 -7.64 -25.25 -3.15
C HIS A 92 -8.65 -26.22 -3.76
N TYR A 93 -8.14 -27.22 -4.49
CA TYR A 93 -8.89 -28.41 -4.89
C TYR A 93 -8.02 -29.65 -4.66
N MET A 94 -8.66 -30.83 -4.55
CA MET A 94 -7.97 -32.12 -4.64
C MET A 94 -8.04 -32.62 -6.07
N ASP A 95 -6.89 -32.97 -6.65
CA ASP A 95 -6.85 -33.51 -8.01
C ASP A 95 -7.33 -34.97 -8.08
N LEU A 96 -7.32 -35.55 -9.28
CA LEU A 96 -7.76 -36.93 -9.51
C LEU A 96 -6.88 -37.99 -8.81
N LYS A 97 -5.68 -37.61 -8.34
CA LYS A 97 -4.78 -38.47 -7.56
C LYS A 97 -4.95 -38.27 -6.05
N GLY A 98 -5.83 -37.35 -5.64
CA GLY A 98 -6.04 -36.98 -4.25
C GLY A 98 -5.01 -35.99 -3.71
N GLU A 99 -4.20 -35.37 -4.57
CA GLU A 99 -3.20 -34.37 -4.15
C GLU A 99 -3.85 -32.99 -4.01
N LEU A 100 -3.52 -32.29 -2.92
CA LEU A 100 -4.00 -30.93 -2.66
C LEU A 100 -3.24 -29.92 -3.53
N GLN A 101 -3.96 -29.21 -4.38
CA GLN A 101 -3.43 -28.14 -5.20
C GLN A 101 -3.95 -26.79 -4.68
N CYS A 102 -3.04 -25.89 -4.32
CA CYS A 102 -3.35 -24.54 -3.83
C CYS A 102 -3.09 -23.49 -4.92
N PHE A 103 -3.97 -22.50 -5.04
CA PHE A 103 -3.85 -21.40 -6.01
C PHE A 103 -4.38 -20.10 -5.41
N THR A 104 -3.91 -18.97 -5.94
CA THR A 104 -4.23 -17.59 -5.51
C THR A 104 -5.01 -16.88 -6.61
#